data_AF-A0A1H8E0N1-F1
#
_entry.id   AF-A0A1H8E0N1-F1
#
_cell.length_a   1.000
_cell.length_b   1.000
_cell.length_c   1.000
_cell.angle_alpha   90.00
_cell.angle_beta   90.00
_cell.angle_gamma   90.00
#
_symmetry.space_group_name_H-M   'P 1'
#
loop_
_entity.id
_entity.type
_entity.pdbx_description
1 polymer ?
#
loop_
_entity_poly.entity_id
_entity_poly.type
_entity_poly.pdbx_seq_one_letter_code
_entity_poly.pdbx_strand_id
1 'polypeptide(L)'
;MSKEAQIKAVLEDYLNAESSLKECAQAREETLIRYNHLTEEHHPPGNSYNTHTAAPIISAYDEIKSLDKTIEDTRHKLNEATAKIKEYIHALKGRPLEVQFAFDSLNHRAGAHQFYLENDELKVRHLSAKIEEP
;
A
#
# COMPACT_ATOMS: atom_id res chain seq x y z
N MET A 1 22.85 6.70 -13.21
CA MET A 1 22.45 6.52 -11.79
C MET A 1 23.51 5.70 -11.08
N SER A 2 23.85 6.05 -9.84
CA SER A 2 24.66 5.18 -8.96
C SER A 2 23.85 3.95 -8.54
N LYS A 3 24.50 2.82 -8.28
CA LYS A 3 23.86 1.61 -7.72
C LYS A 3 23.14 1.91 -6.41
N GLU A 4 23.72 2.78 -5.58
CA GLU A 4 23.13 3.21 -4.32
C GLU A 4 21.80 3.96 -4.53
N ALA A 5 21.73 4.82 -5.55
CA ALA A 5 20.50 5.54 -5.90
C ALA A 5 19.41 4.59 -6.41
N GLN A 6 19.79 3.53 -7.16
CA GLN A 6 18.85 2.50 -7.61
C GLN A 6 18.30 1.69 -6.43
N ILE A 7 19.16 1.26 -5.50
CA ILE A 7 18.73 0.55 -4.30
C ILE A 7 17.78 1.44 -3.49
N LYS A 8 18.15 2.70 -3.26
CA LYS A 8 17.30 3.66 -2.55
C LYS A 8 15.92 3.83 -3.19
N ALA A 9 15.86 3.96 -4.52
CA ALA A 9 14.59 4.06 -5.24
C ALA A 9 13.71 2.82 -5.05
N VAL A 10 14.27 1.61 -5.12
CA VAL A 10 13.52 0.36 -4.87
C VAL A 10 12.98 0.30 -3.43
N LEU A 11 13.77 0.74 -2.45
CA LEU A 11 13.34 0.80 -1.04
C LEU A 11 12.21 1.82 -0.85
N GLU A 12 12.26 2.95 -1.56
CA GLU A 12 11.22 3.96 -1.56
C GLU A 12 9.93 3.45 -2.20
N ASP A 13 10.04 2.82 -3.38
CA ASP A 13 8.92 2.22 -4.11
C ASP A 13 8.21 1.16 -3.26
N TYR A 14 8.96 0.34 -2.51
CA TYR A 14 8.39 -0.64 -1.58
C TYR A 14 7.52 0.02 -0.52
N LEU A 15 8.05 1.05 0.15
CA LEU A 15 7.33 1.72 1.24
C LEU A 15 6.11 2.50 0.73
N ASN A 16 6.23 3.10 -0.45
CA ASN A 16 5.13 3.77 -1.13
C ASN A 16 4.04 2.76 -1.51
N ALA A 17 4.41 1.62 -2.11
CA ALA A 17 3.47 0.56 -2.45
C ALA A 17 2.77 -0.01 -1.21
N GLU A 18 3.46 -0.19 -0.07
CA GLU A 18 2.82 -0.58 1.19
C GLU A 18 1.79 0.45 1.66
N SER A 19 2.12 1.75 1.63
CA SER A 19 1.19 2.80 2.04
C SER A 19 -0.02 2.86 1.13
N SER A 20 0.21 2.88 -0.19
CA SER A 20 -0.86 2.88 -1.19
C SER A 20 -1.75 1.65 -1.08
N LEU A 21 -1.18 0.47 -0.79
CA LEU A 21 -1.99 -0.74 -0.59
C LEU A 21 -2.92 -0.60 0.62
N LYS A 22 -2.43 -0.05 1.74
CA LYS A 22 -3.23 0.21 2.93
C LYS A 22 -4.34 1.22 2.66
N GLU A 23 -4.00 2.34 2.02
CA GLU A 23 -4.94 3.39 1.63
C GLU A 23 -6.02 2.86 0.67
N CYS A 24 -5.63 2.11 -0.35
CA CYS A 24 -6.58 1.51 -1.30
C CYS A 24 -7.48 0.46 -0.63
N ALA A 25 -6.93 -0.36 0.29
CA ALA A 25 -7.72 -1.34 1.03
C ALA A 25 -8.76 -0.66 1.93
N GLN A 26 -8.38 0.42 2.61
CA GLN A 26 -9.31 1.21 3.42
C GLN A 26 -10.39 1.87 2.55
N ALA A 27 -10.00 2.53 1.46
CA ALA A 27 -10.96 3.15 0.53
C ALA A 27 -11.94 2.12 -0.02
N ARG A 28 -11.47 0.91 -0.37
CA ARG A 28 -12.32 -0.18 -0.82
C ARG A 28 -13.33 -0.61 0.23
N GLU A 29 -12.92 -0.72 1.48
CA GLU A 29 -13.81 -1.06 2.60
C GLU A 29 -14.90 0.00 2.80
N GLU A 30 -14.52 1.28 2.79
CA GLU A 30 -15.45 2.40 2.87
C GLU A 30 -16.46 2.41 1.71
N THR A 31 -16.00 2.17 0.47
CA THR A 31 -16.87 2.08 -0.71
C THR A 31 -17.78 0.85 -0.67
N LEU A 32 -17.32 -0.28 -0.11
CA LEU A 32 -18.14 -1.47 0.10
C LEU A 32 -19.26 -1.23 1.12
N ILE A 33 -18.95 -0.55 2.22
CA ILE A 33 -19.96 -0.14 3.22
C ILE A 33 -21.01 0.76 2.55
N ARG A 34 -20.57 1.74 1.77
CA ARG A 34 -21.47 2.64 1.01
C ARG A 34 -22.33 1.87 0.02
N TYR A 35 -21.75 0.93 -0.73
CA TYR A 35 -22.48 0.07 -1.66
C TYR A 35 -23.57 -0.74 -0.94
N ASN A 36 -23.24 -1.39 0.18
CA ASN A 36 -24.20 -2.17 0.96
C ASN A 36 -25.35 -1.29 1.47
N HIS A 37 -25.04 -0.11 2.02
CA HIS A 37 -26.05 0.84 2.49
C HIS A 37 -26.99 1.28 1.36
N LEU A 38 -26.44 1.66 0.19
CA LEU A 38 -27.24 2.03 -0.98
C LEU A 38 -28.12 0.86 -1.46
N THR A 39 -27.59 -0.37 -1.42
CA THR A 39 -28.40 -1.54 -1.78
C THR A 39 -29.53 -1.78 -0.79
N GLU A 40 -29.31 -1.62 0.51
CA GLU A 40 -30.32 -1.81 1.56
C GLU A 40 -31.41 -0.73 1.50
N GLU A 41 -31.04 0.56 1.38
CA GLU A 41 -32.00 1.67 1.27
C GLU A 41 -32.92 1.56 0.05
N HIS A 42 -32.42 0.94 -1.03
CA HIS A 42 -33.15 0.77 -2.27
C HIS A 42 -33.77 -0.63 -2.46
N HIS A 43 -33.80 -1.47 -1.40
CA HIS A 43 -34.42 -2.80 -1.39
C HIS A 43 -35.79 -2.95 -0.67
N PRO A 44 -36.70 -1.96 -0.58
CA PRO A 44 -38.00 -2.23 0.05
C PRO A 44 -38.90 -3.11 -0.84
N PRO A 45 -39.71 -4.01 -0.25
CA PRO A 45 -40.67 -4.80 -1.00
C PRO A 45 -41.69 -3.89 -1.69
N GLY A 46 -41.70 -3.90 -3.02
CA GLY A 46 -42.62 -3.12 -3.85
C GLY A 46 -42.02 -1.91 -4.58
N ASN A 47 -40.72 -1.63 -4.45
CA ASN A 47 -40.08 -0.57 -5.23
C ASN A 47 -39.70 -1.07 -6.63
N SER A 48 -40.17 -0.40 -7.68
CA SER A 48 -39.61 -0.60 -9.02
C SER A 48 -38.23 0.07 -9.07
N TYR A 49 -37.15 -0.70 -9.22
CA TYR A 49 -35.83 -0.14 -9.52
C TYR A 49 -35.96 0.79 -10.74
N ASN A 50 -35.76 2.09 -10.52
CA ASN A 50 -35.69 3.06 -11.60
C ASN A 50 -34.22 3.41 -11.86
N THR A 51 -33.92 3.97 -13.03
CA THR A 51 -32.54 4.25 -13.46
C THR A 51 -31.79 5.16 -12.47
N HIS A 52 -32.52 6.00 -11.72
CA HIS A 52 -31.96 6.93 -10.74
C HIS A 52 -31.53 6.25 -9.43
N THR A 53 -32.21 5.18 -8.98
CA THR A 53 -31.78 4.41 -7.80
C THR A 53 -30.68 3.40 -8.11
N ALA A 54 -30.59 2.93 -9.37
CA ALA A 54 -29.54 2.01 -9.80
C ALA A 54 -28.19 2.71 -10.06
N ALA A 55 -28.19 3.95 -10.54
CA ALA A 55 -26.98 4.70 -10.87
C ALA A 55 -25.94 4.80 -9.72
N PRO A 56 -26.30 5.19 -8.47
CA PRO A 56 -25.33 5.28 -7.38
C PRO A 56 -24.80 3.90 -6.95
N ILE A 57 -25.63 2.86 -7.02
CA ILE A 57 -25.23 1.47 -6.72
C ILE A 57 -24.19 0.99 -7.75
N ILE A 58 -24.47 1.20 -9.05
CA ILE A 58 -23.55 0.84 -10.13
C ILE A 58 -22.24 1.62 -10.00
N SER A 59 -22.31 2.93 -9.71
CA SER A 59 -21.11 3.76 -9.53
C SER A 59 -20.24 3.28 -8.37
N ALA A 60 -20.84 2.92 -7.23
CA ALA A 60 -20.08 2.38 -6.09
C ALA A 60 -19.46 1.02 -6.42
N TYR A 61 -20.17 0.17 -7.17
CA TYR A 61 -19.66 -1.11 -7.63
C TYR A 61 -18.48 -0.98 -8.61
N ASP A 62 -18.57 -0.06 -9.57
CA ASP A 62 -17.47 0.22 -10.51
C ASP A 62 -16.23 0.78 -9.80
N GLU A 63 -16.44 1.62 -8.78
CA GLU A 63 -15.36 2.12 -7.92
C GLU A 63 -14.68 0.97 -7.14
N ILE A 64 -15.44 0.04 -6.56
CA ILE A 64 -14.90 -1.17 -5.91
C ILE A 64 -14.04 -1.97 -6.89
N LYS A 65 -14.52 -2.19 -8.13
CA LYS A 65 -13.74 -2.90 -9.16
C LYS A 65 -12.44 -2.19 -9.51
N SER A 66 -12.48 -0.87 -9.63
CA SER A 66 -11.29 -0.07 -9.90
C SER A 66 -10.28 -0.16 -8.76
N LEU A 67 -10.74 -0.11 -7.51
CA LEU A 67 -9.92 -0.29 -6.32
C LEU A 67 -9.35 -1.71 -6.24
N ASP A 68 -10.14 -2.74 -6.53
CA ASP A 68 -9.68 -4.14 -6.60
C ASP A 68 -8.53 -4.31 -7.59
N LYS A 69 -8.66 -3.75 -8.79
CA LYS A 69 -7.58 -3.75 -9.78
C LYS A 69 -6.34 -3.00 -9.28
N THR A 70 -6.53 -1.85 -8.64
CA THR A 70 -5.43 -1.03 -8.11
C THR A 70 -4.68 -1.76 -6.99
N ILE A 71 -5.41 -2.48 -6.14
CA ILE A 71 -4.85 -3.33 -5.08
C ILE A 71 -4.03 -4.47 -5.68
N GLU A 72 -4.53 -5.12 -6.73
CA GLU A 72 -3.79 -6.18 -7.44
C GLU A 72 -2.50 -5.65 -8.07
N ASP A 73 -2.57 -4.55 -8.82
CA ASP A 73 -1.41 -3.90 -9.45
C ASP A 73 -0.37 -3.46 -8.39
N THR A 74 -0.84 -2.94 -7.26
CA THR A 74 0.05 -2.51 -6.15
C THR A 74 0.71 -3.73 -5.48
N ARG A 75 -0.01 -4.84 -5.30
CA ARG A 75 0.57 -6.10 -4.79
C ARG A 75 1.64 -6.64 -5.74
N HIS A 76 1.42 -6.55 -7.05
CA HIS A 76 2.42 -6.96 -8.02
C HIS A 76 3.71 -6.14 -7.89
N LYS A 77 3.60 -4.80 -7.84
CA LYS A 77 4.74 -3.90 -7.61
C LYS A 77 5.45 -4.19 -6.28
N LEU A 78 4.70 -4.45 -5.21
CA LEU A 78 5.26 -4.79 -3.91
C LEU A 78 6.06 -6.09 -3.95
N ASN A 79 5.55 -7.10 -4.66
CA ASN A 79 6.25 -8.38 -4.85
C ASN A 79 7.54 -8.20 -5.66
N GLU A 80 7.52 -7.41 -6.73
CA GLU A 80 8.72 -7.10 -7.52
C GLU A 80 9.77 -6.35 -6.69
N ALA A 81 9.36 -5.34 -5.93
CA ALA A 81 10.25 -4.60 -5.04
C ALA A 81 10.82 -5.51 -3.94
N THR A 82 9.98 -6.36 -3.33
CA THR A 82 10.39 -7.35 -2.33
C THR A 82 11.47 -8.29 -2.87
N ALA A 83 11.27 -8.83 -4.08
CA ALA A 83 12.24 -9.72 -4.71
C ALA A 83 13.59 -9.02 -4.91
N LYS A 84 13.60 -7.79 -5.44
CA LYS A 84 14.82 -6.99 -5.62
C LYS A 84 15.52 -6.68 -4.29
N ILE A 85 14.78 -6.34 -3.24
CA ILE A 85 15.34 -6.07 -1.91
C ILE A 85 15.98 -7.33 -1.34
N LYS A 86 15.34 -8.49 -1.49
CA LYS A 86 15.93 -9.78 -1.09
C LYS A 86 17.24 -10.03 -1.82
N GLU A 87 17.28 -9.84 -3.14
CA GLU A 87 18.51 -9.98 -3.93
C GLU A 87 19.64 -9.07 -3.42
N TYR A 88 19.34 -7.81 -3.09
CA TYR A 88 20.31 -6.89 -2.52
C TYR A 88 20.82 -7.36 -1.15
N ILE A 89 19.94 -7.80 -0.24
CA ILE A 89 20.34 -8.31 1.08
C ILE A 89 21.19 -9.58 0.93
N HIS A 90 20.83 -10.49 0.03
CA HIS A 90 21.63 -11.69 -0.24
C HIS A 90 23.01 -11.34 -0.83
N ALA A 91 23.08 -10.35 -1.74
CA ALA A 91 24.35 -9.86 -2.26
C ALA A 91 25.25 -9.25 -1.17
N LEU A 92 24.63 -8.71 -0.11
CA LEU A 92 25.30 -8.22 1.10
C LEU A 92 25.54 -9.31 2.16
N LYS A 93 25.40 -10.59 1.80
CA LYS A 93 25.57 -11.75 2.70
C LYS A 93 24.63 -11.71 3.91
N GLY A 94 23.40 -11.24 3.70
CA GLY A 94 22.37 -11.16 4.75
C GLY A 94 22.46 -9.91 5.63
N ARG A 95 23.36 -8.97 5.33
CA ARG A 95 23.40 -7.69 6.07
C ARG A 95 22.18 -6.84 5.73
N PRO A 96 21.60 -6.14 6.73
CA PRO A 96 20.46 -5.26 6.51
C PRO A 96 20.82 -4.09 5.60
N LEU A 97 19.82 -3.59 4.88
CA LEU A 97 19.89 -2.34 4.13
C LEU A 97 19.33 -1.21 4.99
N GLU A 98 20.14 -0.18 5.21
CA GLU A 98 19.73 1.01 5.95
C GLU A 98 19.64 2.20 5.01
N VAL A 99 18.54 2.94 5.10
CA VAL A 99 18.27 4.08 4.24
C VAL A 99 17.60 5.20 5.03
N GLN A 100 18.06 6.43 4.80
CA GLN A 100 17.45 7.64 5.30
C GLN A 100 16.62 8.30 4.20
N PHE A 101 15.32 8.48 4.45
CA PHE A 101 14.46 9.27 3.58
C PHE A 101 14.25 10.67 4.17
N ALA A 102 14.42 11.68 3.31
CA ALA A 102 14.07 13.06 3.63
C ALA A 102 12.54 13.21 3.64
N PHE A 103 12.04 14.21 4.38
CA PHE A 103 10.65 14.34 4.85
C PHE A 103 9.54 14.44 3.78
N ASP A 104 9.83 14.29 2.49
CA ASP A 104 8.92 14.68 1.41
C ASP A 104 8.60 13.57 0.38
N SER A 105 9.18 12.37 0.51
CA SER A 105 8.99 11.30 -0.50
C SER A 105 8.04 10.18 -0.07
N LEU A 106 7.65 10.14 1.20
CA LEU A 106 6.92 9.03 1.80
C LEU A 106 5.88 9.58 2.75
N ASN A 107 4.61 9.63 2.34
CA ASN A 107 3.41 9.91 3.15
C ASN A 107 3.61 9.52 4.64
N HIS A 108 4.15 10.43 5.46
CA HIS A 108 4.46 10.26 6.89
C HIS A 108 5.51 9.20 7.32
N ARG A 109 6.41 8.71 6.45
CA ARG A 109 7.50 7.76 6.81
C ARG A 109 8.91 8.35 6.68
N ALA A 110 9.08 9.62 7.00
CA ALA A 110 10.41 10.23 7.11
C ALA A 110 11.27 9.51 8.16
N GLY A 111 12.58 9.46 7.95
CA GLY A 111 13.52 8.89 8.91
C GLY A 111 14.36 7.73 8.38
N ALA A 112 15.04 7.06 9.30
CA ALA A 112 15.87 5.90 9.01
C ALA A 112 14.98 4.65 8.96
N HIS A 113 15.17 3.83 7.93
CA HIS A 113 14.53 2.53 7.80
C HIS A 113 15.59 1.46 7.61
N GLN A 114 15.35 0.32 8.24
CA GLN A 114 16.18 -0.87 8.12
C GLN A 114 15.37 -1.99 7.49
N PHE A 115 15.86 -2.53 6.39
CA PHE A 115 15.28 -3.66 5.67
C PHE A 115 16.16 -4.88 5.93
N TYR A 116 15.56 -5.97 6.39
CA TYR A 116 16.28 -7.17 6.77
C TYR A 116 15.45 -8.43 6.47
N LEU A 117 16.12 -9.58 6.44
CA LEU A 117 15.45 -10.87 6.29
C LEU A 117 15.35 -11.58 7.63
N GLU A 118 14.17 -12.07 7.95
CA GLU A 118 13.89 -12.93 9.09
C GLU A 118 13.17 -14.17 8.54
N ASN A 119 13.79 -15.35 8.65
CA ASN A 119 13.29 -16.59 8.05
C ASN A 119 12.96 -16.46 6.54
N ASP A 120 13.85 -15.81 5.78
CA ASP A 120 13.67 -15.48 4.35
C ASP A 120 12.47 -14.56 4.03
N GLU A 121 11.79 -14.01 5.04
CA GLU A 121 10.78 -12.97 4.87
C GLU A 121 11.39 -11.58 5.00
N LEU A 122 10.99 -10.67 4.11
CA LEU A 122 11.39 -9.27 4.21
C LEU A 122 10.65 -8.60 5.38
N LYS A 123 11.42 -8.01 6.28
CA LYS A 123 10.94 -7.18 7.38
C LYS A 123 11.50 -5.78 7.24
N VAL A 124 10.70 -4.79 7.64
CA VAL A 124 11.09 -3.39 7.67
C VAL A 124 10.91 -2.85 9.08
N ARG A 125 11.97 -2.23 9.60
CA ARG A 125 11.95 -1.54 10.89
C ARG A 125 12.21 -0.05 10.65
N HIS A 126 11.28 0.78 11.11
CA HIS A 126 11.54 2.21 11.25
C HIS A 126 12.46 2.42 12.45
N LEU A 127 13.62 3.02 12.21
CA LEU A 127 14.57 3.41 13.23
C LEU A 127 14.19 4.82 13.66
N SER A 128 13.23 4.93 14.58
CA SER A 128 12.96 6.20 15.27
C SER A 128 14.28 6.67 15.87
N ALA A 129 14.68 7.91 15.56
CA ALA A 129 15.79 8.54 16.29
C ALA A 129 15.46 8.43 17.78
N LYS A 130 16.30 7.71 18.54
CA LYS A 130 16.26 7.82 20.00
C LYS A 130 16.39 9.30 20.30
N ILE A 131 15.31 9.90 20.77
CA ILE A 131 15.41 11.11 21.57
C ILE A 131 16.06 10.60 22.86
N GLU A 132 17.38 10.66 22.95
CA GLU A 132 18.03 10.71 24.25
C GLU A 132 17.57 12.03 24.87
N GLU A 133 16.54 11.96 25.71
CA GLU A 133 16.21 13.05 26.61
C GLU A 133 17.41 13.26 27.56
N PRO A 134 17.83 14.52 27.77
CA PRO A 134 18.98 14.87 28.63
C PRO A 134 18.74 14.56 30.11
#